data_AF-A0A7X3VFA1-F1
#
_entry.id   AF-A0A7X3VFA1-F1
#
_cell.length_a   1.000
_cell.length_b   1.000
_cell.length_c   1.000
_cell.angle_alpha   90.00
_cell.angle_beta   90.00
_cell.angle_gamma   90.00
#
_symmetry.space_group_name_H-M   'P 1'
#
loop_
_entity.id
_entity.type
_entity.pdbx_description
1 polymer ?
#
loop_
_entity_poly.entity_id
_entity_poly.type
_entity_poly.pdbx_seq_one_letter_code
_entity_poly.pdbx_strand_id
1 'polypeptide(L)'
;MLKRISGVILIVMAVAVAVQTIVEPLYHTSSEGQPYSPLWSILGWLMILPIVLGVIYGYHRKKDVDSEGGNGAVTREFLAANTQFYGFLFVGIIFLWNWFNQISPGFTAIGADTVTLVWILVDAALPLLSGAMGMFLLRADGNG
;
A
#
# COMPACT_ATOMS: atom_id res chain seq x y z
N MET A 1 -6.86 -15.11 -14.80
CA MET A 1 -8.03 -14.19 -14.64
C MET A 1 -8.08 -13.47 -13.29
N LEU A 2 -8.21 -14.14 -12.14
CA LEU A 2 -8.28 -13.47 -10.81
C LEU A 2 -7.01 -12.65 -10.52
N LYS A 3 -5.83 -13.22 -10.76
CA LYS A 3 -4.53 -12.52 -10.64
C LYS A 3 -4.48 -11.24 -11.48
N ARG A 4 -4.98 -11.30 -12.72
CA ARG A 4 -5.05 -10.14 -13.63
C ARG A 4 -5.99 -9.06 -13.11
N ILE A 5 -7.18 -9.40 -12.64
CA ILE A 5 -8.12 -8.44 -12.05
C ILE A 5 -7.50 -7.77 -10.82
N SER A 6 -6.93 -8.57 -9.91
CA SER A 6 -6.21 -8.04 -8.74
C SER A 6 -5.05 -7.13 -9.14
N GLY A 7 -4.31 -7.50 -10.19
CA GLY A 7 -3.21 -6.68 -10.72
C GLY A 7 -3.68 -5.32 -11.25
N VAL A 8 -4.80 -5.29 -11.97
CA VAL A 8 -5.42 -4.03 -12.42
C VAL A 8 -5.86 -3.18 -11.24
N ILE A 9 -6.54 -3.76 -10.25
CA ILE A 9 -6.98 -3.04 -9.04
C ILE A 9 -5.80 -2.39 -8.33
N LEU A 10 -4.71 -3.13 -8.13
CA LEU A 10 -3.50 -2.62 -7.48
C LEU A 10 -2.89 -1.44 -8.26
N ILE A 11 -2.83 -1.51 -9.59
CA ILE A 11 -2.28 -0.42 -10.42
C ILE A 11 -3.20 0.80 -10.40
N VAL A 12 -4.51 0.61 -10.54
CA VAL A 12 -5.48 1.73 -10.50
C VAL A 12 -5.40 2.44 -9.16
N MET A 13 -5.33 1.69 -8.05
CA MET A 13 -5.18 2.28 -6.72
C MET A 13 -3.82 2.97 -6.54
N ALA A 14 -2.74 2.40 -7.06
CA ALA A 14 -1.43 3.04 -7.03
C ALA A 14 -1.46 4.40 -7.72
N VAL A 15 -2.04 4.48 -8.91
CA VAL A 15 -2.17 5.73 -9.67
C VAL A 15 -3.08 6.71 -8.94
N ALA A 16 -4.24 6.27 -8.45
CA ALA A 16 -5.19 7.13 -7.76
C ALA A 16 -4.56 7.80 -6.52
N VAL A 17 -3.89 7.02 -5.66
CA VAL A 17 -3.22 7.53 -4.46
C VAL A 17 -2.07 8.46 -4.86
N ALA A 18 -1.18 8.04 -5.76
CA ALA A 18 -0.03 8.86 -6.17
C ALA A 18 -0.44 10.19 -6.81
N VAL A 19 -1.45 10.18 -7.69
CA VAL A 19 -1.97 11.40 -8.32
C VAL A 19 -2.58 12.30 -7.25
N GLN A 20 -3.40 11.77 -6.35
CA GLN A 20 -4.01 12.57 -5.29
C GLN A 20 -2.97 13.22 -4.38
N THR A 21 -1.94 12.48 -3.95
CA THR A 21 -0.85 13.02 -3.12
C THR A 21 -0.13 14.20 -3.79
N ILE A 22 0.01 14.18 -5.12
CA ILE A 22 0.69 15.25 -5.88
C ILE A 22 -0.26 16.41 -6.17
N VAL A 23 -1.53 16.13 -6.46
CA VAL A 23 -2.49 17.12 -6.95
C VAL A 23 -3.21 17.84 -5.81
N GLU A 24 -3.38 17.21 -4.65
CA GLU A 24 -4.06 17.83 -3.49
C GLU A 24 -3.54 19.25 -3.16
N PRO A 25 -2.21 19.51 -3.07
CA PRO A 25 -1.71 20.84 -2.76
C PRO A 25 -2.12 21.93 -3.77
N LEU A 26 -2.56 21.55 -4.97
CA LEU A 26 -2.98 22.49 -6.01
C LEU A 26 -4.40 23.03 -5.80
N TYR A 27 -5.24 22.32 -5.04
CA TYR A 27 -6.66 22.68 -4.86
C TYR A 27 -7.15 22.64 -3.41
N HIS A 28 -6.37 22.06 -2.50
CA HIS A 28 -6.67 22.02 -1.07
C HIS A 28 -5.51 22.58 -0.28
N THR A 29 -5.80 23.51 0.63
CA THR A 29 -4.83 24.03 1.59
C THR A 29 -5.22 23.54 2.97
N SER A 30 -4.41 22.65 3.53
CA SER A 30 -4.64 22.07 4.85
C SER A 30 -4.70 23.16 5.94
N SER A 31 -5.71 23.08 6.78
CA SER A 31 -5.90 23.95 7.96
C SER A 31 -6.30 23.12 9.18
N GLU A 32 -6.23 23.69 10.39
CA GLU A 32 -6.62 22.98 11.62
C GLU A 32 -8.07 22.46 11.59
N GLY A 33 -8.98 23.16 10.89
CA GLY A 33 -10.38 22.74 10.73
C GLY A 33 -10.63 21.80 9.55
N GLN A 34 -9.70 21.73 8.59
CA GLN A 34 -9.82 20.88 7.40
C GLN A 34 -8.42 20.36 6.98
N PRO A 35 -7.86 19.40 7.74
CA PRO A 35 -6.46 19.00 7.60
C PRO A 35 -6.17 18.26 6.29
N TYR A 36 -7.19 17.68 5.65
CA TYR A 36 -7.08 16.95 4.39
C TYR A 36 -8.32 17.15 3.52
N SER A 37 -8.18 16.97 2.21
CA SER A 37 -9.30 17.05 1.26
C SER A 37 -10.31 15.90 1.45
N PRO A 38 -11.62 16.12 1.23
CA PRO A 38 -12.65 15.06 1.42
C PRO A 38 -12.41 13.79 0.60
N LEU A 39 -11.64 13.88 -0.48
CA LEU A 39 -11.28 12.74 -1.31
C LEU A 39 -10.46 11.70 -0.54
N TRP A 40 -9.64 12.11 0.43
CA TRP A 40 -8.89 11.19 1.30
C TRP A 40 -9.79 10.33 2.18
N SER A 41 -10.96 10.82 2.59
CA SER A 41 -11.92 9.99 3.31
C SER A 41 -12.39 8.81 2.46
N ILE A 42 -12.58 9.02 1.15
CA ILE A 42 -12.99 7.97 0.22
C ILE A 42 -11.80 7.05 -0.09
N LEU A 43 -10.65 7.63 -0.45
CA LEU A 43 -9.45 6.87 -0.80
C LEU A 43 -8.95 6.01 0.36
N GLY A 44 -9.00 6.50 1.60
CA GLY A 44 -8.62 5.73 2.78
C GLY A 44 -9.38 4.40 2.86
N TRP A 45 -10.72 4.41 2.71
CA TRP A 45 -11.50 3.17 2.67
C TRP A 45 -11.09 2.26 1.50
N LEU A 46 -10.85 2.83 0.32
CA LEU A 46 -10.45 2.07 -0.86
C LEU A 46 -9.03 1.49 -0.75
N MET A 47 -8.12 2.14 -0.01
CA MET A 47 -6.74 1.71 0.21
C MET A 47 -6.61 0.43 1.03
N ILE A 48 -7.65 0.04 1.78
CA ILE A 48 -7.68 -1.24 2.49
C ILE A 48 -7.60 -2.41 1.51
N LEU A 49 -8.30 -2.31 0.36
CA LEU A 49 -8.34 -3.37 -0.64
C LEU A 49 -6.96 -3.71 -1.23
N PRO A 50 -6.17 -2.75 -1.78
CA PRO A 50 -4.83 -3.05 -2.29
C PRO A 50 -3.87 -3.52 -1.20
N ILE A 51 -4.02 -3.06 0.05
CA ILE A 51 -3.21 -3.57 1.18
C ILE A 51 -3.50 -5.07 1.39
N VAL A 52 -4.77 -5.45 1.51
CA VAL A 52 -5.17 -6.86 1.71
C VAL A 52 -4.72 -7.73 0.55
N LEU A 53 -4.96 -7.31 -0.68
CA LEU A 53 -4.51 -8.05 -1.87
C LEU A 53 -2.99 -8.16 -1.91
N GLY A 54 -2.27 -7.07 -1.60
CA GLY A 54 -0.81 -7.02 -1.56
C GLY A 54 -0.22 -7.97 -0.52
N VAL A 55 -0.82 -8.06 0.67
CA VAL A 55 -0.41 -9.03 1.71
C VAL A 55 -0.65 -10.46 1.24
N ILE A 56 -1.84 -10.77 0.70
CA ILE A 56 -2.18 -12.13 0.25
C ILE A 56 -1.24 -12.58 -0.88
N TYR A 57 -1.12 -11.80 -1.95
CA TYR A 57 -0.27 -12.17 -3.08
C TYR A 57 1.22 -12.08 -2.75
N GLY A 58 1.62 -11.15 -1.88
CA GLY A 58 2.99 -11.08 -1.35
C GLY A 58 3.35 -12.33 -0.55
N TYR A 59 2.43 -12.80 0.30
CA TYR A 59 2.61 -14.04 1.05
C TYR A 59 2.75 -15.24 0.12
N HIS A 60 1.89 -15.37 -0.89
CA HIS A 60 1.98 -16.45 -1.86
C HIS A 60 3.30 -16.42 -2.62
N ARG A 61 3.70 -15.25 -3.16
CA ARG A 61 4.98 -15.07 -3.85
C ARG A 61 6.16 -15.45 -2.95
N LYS A 62 6.16 -15.01 -1.68
CA LYS A 62 7.19 -15.37 -0.71
C LYS A 62 7.22 -16.87 -0.44
N LYS A 63 6.06 -17.49 -0.22
CA LYS A 63 5.94 -18.93 0.04
C LYS A 63 6.47 -19.76 -1.12
N ASP A 64 6.16 -19.37 -2.35
CA ASP A 64 6.63 -20.08 -3.55
C ASP A 64 8.17 -20.04 -3.61
N VAL A 65 8.77 -18.86 -3.44
CA VAL A 65 10.24 -18.68 -3.43
C VAL A 65 10.91 -19.44 -2.27
N ASP A 66 10.31 -19.44 -1.09
CA ASP A 66 10.83 -20.17 0.07
C ASP A 66 10.77 -21.70 -0.15
N SER A 67 9.80 -22.18 -0.93
CA SER A 67 9.61 -23.61 -1.21
C SER A 67 10.51 -24.16 -2.32
N GLU A 68 11.06 -23.30 -3.18
CA GLU A 68 11.94 -23.69 -4.30
C GLU A 68 13.35 -24.13 -3.86
N GLY A 69 13.63 -24.20 -2.56
CA GLY A 69 14.74 -25.01 -2.02
C GLY A 69 16.15 -24.55 -2.39
N GLY A 70 16.33 -23.29 -2.78
CA GLY A 70 17.65 -22.75 -3.13
C GLY A 70 18.54 -22.55 -1.91
N ASN A 71 19.60 -23.36 -1.78
CA ASN A 71 20.73 -23.24 -0.84
C ASN A 71 21.10 -21.79 -0.45
N GLY A 72 20.45 -21.21 0.57
CA GLY A 72 20.87 -20.00 1.29
C GLY A 72 21.21 -18.74 0.48
N ALA A 73 21.04 -18.74 -0.84
CA ALA A 73 21.50 -17.68 -1.71
C ALA A 73 20.41 -16.61 -1.83
N VAL A 74 20.74 -15.40 -1.38
CA VAL A 74 19.87 -14.23 -1.56
C VAL A 74 19.79 -13.90 -3.05
N THR A 75 18.71 -14.34 -3.71
CA THR A 75 18.43 -14.01 -5.11
C THR A 75 17.67 -12.69 -5.20
N ARG A 76 17.66 -12.08 -6.40
CA ARG A 76 16.83 -10.91 -6.69
C ARG A 76 15.34 -11.17 -6.41
N GLU A 77 14.88 -12.38 -6.71
CA GLU A 77 13.49 -12.78 -6.52
C GLU A 77 13.16 -12.95 -5.03
N PHE A 78 14.07 -13.53 -4.25
CA PHE A 78 13.95 -13.60 -2.79
C PHE A 78 13.80 -12.20 -2.18
N LEU A 79 14.67 -11.25 -2.55
CA LEU A 79 14.58 -9.89 -2.04
C LEU A 79 13.25 -9.23 -2.45
N ALA A 80 12.85 -9.34 -3.73
CA ALA A 80 11.61 -8.76 -4.22
C ALA A 80 10.37 -9.30 -3.50
N ALA A 81 10.29 -10.62 -3.31
CA ALA A 81 9.17 -11.26 -2.62
C ALA A 81 9.08 -10.84 -1.15
N ASN A 82 10.22 -10.80 -0.44
CA ASN A 82 10.28 -10.36 0.95
C ASN A 82 9.94 -8.87 1.10
N THR A 83 10.52 -8.01 0.26
CA THR A 83 10.22 -6.56 0.27
C THR A 83 8.74 -6.30 0.02
N GLN A 84 8.13 -7.01 -0.93
CA GLN A 84 6.70 -6.84 -1.20
C GLN A 84 5.85 -7.30 -0.01
N PHE A 85 6.05 -8.52 0.49
CA PHE A 85 5.25 -9.04 1.59
C PHE A 85 5.39 -8.21 2.86
N TYR A 86 6.61 -8.00 3.34
CA TYR A 86 6.85 -7.22 4.55
C TYR A 86 6.55 -5.73 4.35
N GLY A 87 6.74 -5.20 3.14
CA GLY A 87 6.34 -3.83 2.80
C GLY A 87 4.84 -3.63 2.94
N PHE A 88 4.01 -4.52 2.38
CA PHE A 88 2.56 -4.43 2.54
C PHE A 88 2.10 -4.66 3.98
N LEU A 89 2.75 -5.56 4.73
CA LEU A 89 2.45 -5.73 6.16
C LEU A 89 2.78 -4.45 6.94
N PHE A 90 3.96 -3.89 6.73
CA PHE A 90 4.38 -2.65 7.37
C PHE A 90 3.40 -1.51 7.06
N VAL A 91 3.13 -1.26 5.77
CA VAL A 91 2.20 -0.23 5.32
C VAL A 91 0.80 -0.48 5.86
N GLY A 92 0.33 -1.73 5.87
CA GLY A 92 -0.99 -2.09 6.42
C GLY A 92 -1.11 -1.81 7.92
N ILE A 93 -0.07 -2.12 8.70
CA ILE A 93 -0.06 -1.85 10.15
C ILE A 93 -0.10 -0.35 10.41
N ILE A 94 0.79 0.42 9.77
CA ILE A 94 0.84 1.87 10.00
C ILE A 94 -0.40 2.59 9.45
N PHE A 95 -0.96 2.12 8.32
CA PHE A 95 -2.21 2.63 7.76
C PHE A 95 -3.35 2.45 8.75
N LEU A 96 -3.59 1.22 9.22
CA LEU A 96 -4.69 0.94 10.14
C LEU A 96 -4.52 1.69 11.46
N TRP A 97 -3.30 1.74 12.00
CA TRP A 97 -2.99 2.48 13.21
C TRP A 97 -3.30 3.98 13.07
N ASN A 98 -2.92 4.58 11.95
CA ASN A 98 -3.14 6.01 11.72
C ASN A 98 -4.60 6.33 11.39
N TRP A 99 -5.25 5.43 10.67
CA TRP A 99 -6.65 5.52 10.29
C TRP A 99 -7.59 5.37 11.51
N PHE A 100 -7.27 4.48 12.45
CA PHE A 100 -7.99 4.41 13.73
C PHE A 100 -7.84 5.69 14.57
N ASN A 101 -6.67 6.34 14.56
CA ASN A 101 -6.52 7.65 15.21
C ASN A 101 -7.39 8.73 14.57
N GLN A 102 -7.62 8.68 13.25
CA GLN A 102 -8.53 9.63 12.58
C GLN A 102 -10.00 9.39 12.96
N ILE A 103 -10.43 8.14 13.07
CA ILE A 103 -11.83 7.79 13.38
C ILE A 103 -12.13 7.96 14.88
N SER A 104 -11.17 7.64 15.74
CA SER A 104 -11.28 7.75 17.20
C SER A 104 -10.15 8.63 17.75
N PRO A 105 -10.38 9.96 17.85
CA PRO A 105 -9.41 10.87 18.45
C PRO A 105 -9.05 10.40 19.87
N GLY A 106 -7.77 10.12 20.11
CA GLY A 106 -7.27 9.55 21.37
C GLY A 106 -7.04 8.04 21.38
N PHE A 107 -7.17 7.35 20.24
CA PHE A 107 -6.74 5.95 20.10
C PHE A 107 -5.27 5.76 20.53
N THR A 108 -4.42 6.75 20.23
CA THR A 108 -3.07 6.84 20.79
C THR A 108 -2.72 8.27 21.21
N ALA A 109 -1.81 8.40 22.17
CA ALA A 109 -1.33 9.70 22.68
C ALA A 109 -0.22 10.30 21.79
N ILE A 110 -0.54 10.54 20.52
CA ILE A 110 0.38 11.17 19.54
C ILE A 110 -0.17 12.52 19.07
N GLY A 111 0.73 13.42 18.68
CA GLY A 111 0.36 14.71 18.09
C GLY A 111 -0.07 14.63 16.63
N ALA A 112 -0.71 15.69 16.13
CA ALA A 112 -1.16 15.82 14.74
C ALA A 112 -0.02 15.74 13.72
N ASP A 113 1.18 16.22 14.09
CA ASP A 113 2.37 16.16 13.24
C ASP A 113 2.77 14.71 12.94
N THR A 114 2.75 13.85 13.96
CA THR A 114 3.05 12.41 13.80
C THR A 114 2.02 11.73 12.92
N VAL A 115 0.73 12.03 13.10
CA VAL A 115 -0.35 11.48 12.27
C VAL A 115 -0.14 11.86 10.80
N THR A 116 0.23 13.13 10.55
CA THR A 116 0.47 13.63 9.19
C THR A 116 1.69 12.97 8.55
N LEU A 117 2.79 12.82 9.29
CA LEU A 117 3.99 12.13 8.79
C LEU A 117 3.73 10.68 8.41
N VAL A 118 2.92 9.97 9.19
CA VAL A 118 2.55 8.58 8.88
C VAL A 118 1.69 8.50 7.62
N TRP A 119 0.79 9.44 7.39
CA TRP A 119 0.04 9.51 6.12
C TRP A 119 0.96 9.72 4.93
N ILE A 120 1.90 10.65 5.00
CA ILE A 120 2.88 10.88 3.92
C ILE A 120 3.66 9.60 3.60
N LEU A 121 4.08 8.85 4.64
CA LEU A 121 4.79 7.59 4.45
C LEU A 121 3.92 6.53 3.76
N VAL A 122 2.67 6.38 4.18
CA VAL A 122 1.70 5.47 3.56
C VAL A 122 1.46 5.86 2.10
N ASP A 123 1.22 7.14 1.84
CA ASP A 123 0.87 7.69 0.53
C ASP A 123 2.03 7.57 -0.47
N ALA A 124 3.28 7.60 0.01
CA ALA A 124 4.45 7.33 -0.81
C ALA A 124 4.69 5.83 -1.02
N ALA A 125 4.53 5.01 0.04
CA ALA A 125 4.89 3.60 0.00
C ALA A 125 3.84 2.74 -0.72
N LEU A 126 2.55 2.99 -0.48
CA LEU A 126 1.47 2.15 -1.00
C LEU A 126 1.40 2.14 -2.54
N PRO A 127 1.57 3.27 -3.26
CA PRO A 127 1.61 3.26 -4.71
C PRO A 127 2.78 2.46 -5.28
N LEU A 128 3.96 2.56 -4.67
CA LEU A 128 5.15 1.84 -5.14
C LEU A 128 4.97 0.33 -4.97
N LEU A 129 4.49 -0.11 -3.80
CA LEU A 129 4.22 -1.52 -3.53
C LEU A 129 3.10 -2.07 -4.41
N SER A 130 2.00 -1.33 -4.54
CA SER A 130 0.83 -1.71 -5.33
C SER A 130 1.15 -1.74 -6.82
N GLY A 131 1.90 -0.76 -7.34
CA GLY A 131 2.37 -0.76 -8.72
C GLY A 131 3.30 -1.94 -9.02
N ALA A 132 4.28 -2.20 -8.15
CA ALA A 132 5.20 -3.32 -8.34
C ALA A 132 4.51 -4.69 -8.29
N MET A 133 3.61 -4.90 -7.32
CA MET A 133 2.85 -6.15 -7.20
C MET A 133 1.83 -6.29 -8.34
N GLY A 134 1.13 -5.22 -8.69
CA GLY A 134 0.16 -5.23 -9.78
C GLY A 134 0.80 -5.61 -11.11
N MET A 135 1.95 -5.02 -11.44
CA MET A 135 2.71 -5.36 -12.63
C MET A 135 3.22 -6.81 -12.62
N PHE A 136 3.64 -7.31 -11.46
CA PHE A 136 4.02 -8.72 -11.30
C PHE A 136 2.84 -9.66 -11.61
N LEU A 137 1.66 -9.41 -11.03
CA LEU A 137 0.47 -10.24 -11.24
C LEU A 137 -0.03 -10.19 -12.69
N LEU A 138 0.04 -9.03 -13.35
CA LEU A 138 -0.31 -8.90 -14.77
C LEU A 138 0.61 -9.72 -15.68
N ARG A 139 1.91 -9.76 -15.37
CA ARG A 139 2.89 -10.52 -16.14
C ARG A 139 2.77 -12.02 -15.88
N ALA A 140 2.44 -12.42 -14.66
CA ALA A 140 2.28 -13.82 -14.29
C ALA A 140 1.10 -14.52 -15.00
N ASP A 141 0.05 -13.79 -15.41
CA ASP A 141 -1.10 -14.32 -16.16
C ASP A 141 -0.81 -14.42 -17.68
N GLY A 142 0.29 -13.83 -18.17
CA GLY A 142 0.66 -13.80 -19.60
C GLY A 142 1.66 -14.87 -20.04
N ASN A 143 2.21 -15.64 -19.10
CA ASN A 143 3.14 -16.75 -19.35
C ASN A 143 2.48 -18.14 -19.18
N GLY A 144 1.14 -18.19 -19.22
CA GLY A 144 0.34 -19.42 -19.14
C GLY A 144 -0.30 -19.80 -20.46
#